data_AF-A0A6V8CFS3-F1
#
_entry.id   AF-A0A6V8CFS3-F1
#
_cell.length_a   1.000
_cell.length_b   1.000
_cell.length_c   1.000
_cell.angle_alpha   90.00
_cell.angle_beta   90.00
_cell.angle_gamma   90.00
#
_symmetry.space_group_name_H-M   'P 1'
#
loop_
_entity.id
_entity.type
_entity.pdbx_description
1 polymer ?
#
loop_
_entity_poly.entity_id
_entity_poly.type
_entity_poly.pdbx_seq_one_letter_code
_entity_poly.pdbx_strand_id
1 'polypeptide(L)' 'MALECNIDAKGKAARLVGGIFSLVAGLISVAFVATGNVDQQLGWAITGGLIFGGAFAIFEARAGWCVVRALGFKTPL' A
#
# COMPACT_ATOMS: atom_id res chain seq x y z
N MET A 1 -8.65 20.20 -8.34
CA MET A 1 -9.76 19.24 -8.51
C MET A 1 -9.68 18.27 -7.34
N ALA A 2 -10.69 18.25 -6.47
CA ALA A 2 -10.70 17.31 -5.34
C ALA A 2 -11.07 15.90 -5.86
N LEU A 3 -10.38 14.87 -5.38
CA LEU A 3 -10.77 13.49 -5.64
C LEU A 3 -12.15 13.25 -4.99
N GLU A 4 -13.08 12.67 -5.74
CA GLU A 4 -14.41 12.37 -5.22
C GLU A 4 -14.31 11.26 -4.16
N CYS A 5 -15.00 11.46 -3.04
CA CYS A 5 -15.00 10.46 -1.97
C CYS A 5 -15.74 9.20 -2.47
N ASN A 6 -15.00 8.09 -2.62
CA ASN A 6 -15.53 6.82 -3.14
C ASN A 6 -15.31 5.64 -2.18
N ILE A 7 -14.84 5.91 -0.96
CA ILE A 7 -14.55 4.89 0.04
C ILE A 7 -15.29 5.14 1.34
N ASP A 8 -15.88 4.09 1.88
CA ASP A 8 -16.54 4.12 3.18
C ASP A 8 -15.50 4.22 4.31
N ALA A 9 -15.94 4.65 5.51
CA ALA A 9 -15.07 4.75 6.68
C ALA A 9 -14.35 3.42 7.01
N LYS A 10 -15.03 2.28 6.78
CA LYS A 10 -14.45 0.94 6.95
C LYS A 10 -13.36 0.65 5.90
N GLY A 11 -13.62 0.92 4.62
CA GLY A 11 -12.63 0.75 3.56
C GLY A 11 -11.41 1.66 3.75
N LYS A 12 -11.62 2.89 4.25
CA LYS A 12 -10.54 3.81 4.63
C LYS A 12 -9.65 3.24 5.72
N ALA A 13 -10.25 2.71 6.79
CA ALA A 13 -9.50 2.09 7.88
C ALA A 13 -8.72 0.84 7.40
N ALA A 14 -9.37 -0.04 6.62
CA ALA A 14 -8.73 -1.23 6.08
C ALA A 14 -7.52 -0.89 5.20
N ARG A 15 -7.63 0.12 4.31
CA ARG A 15 -6.51 0.59 3.49
C ARG A 15 -5.40 1.23 4.31
N LEU A 16 -5.73 2.01 5.33
CA LEU A 16 -4.74 2.62 6.19
C LEU A 16 -3.93 1.56 6.96
N VAL A 17 -4.62 0.58 7.55
CA VAL A 17 -3.97 -0.53 8.28
C VAL A 17 -3.14 -1.39 7.32
N GLY A 18 -3.69 -1.76 6.17
CA GLY A 18 -2.97 -2.54 5.16
C GLY A 18 -1.74 -1.80 4.62
N GLY A 19 -1.86 -0.49 4.39
CA GLY A 19 -0.75 0.35 3.96
C GLY A 19 0.35 0.47 5.02
N ILE A 20 -0.01 0.65 6.29
CA ILE A 20 0.96 0.64 7.41
C ILE A 20 1.65 -0.73 7.50
N PHE A 21 0.91 -1.82 7.42
CA PHE A 21 1.49 -3.16 7.47
C PHE A 21 2.44 -3.41 6.30
N SER A 22 2.09 -2.95 5.09
CA SER A 22 2.96 -2.99 3.91
C SER A 22 4.24 -2.17 4.10
N LEU A 23 4.16 -0.98 4.71
CA LEU A 23 5.34 -0.18 5.03
C LEU A 23 6.25 -0.88 6.05
N VAL A 24 5.68 -1.46 7.10
CA VAL A 24 6.43 -2.21 8.12
C VAL A 24 7.10 -3.44 7.49
N ALA A 25 6.37 -4.20 6.67
CA ALA A 25 6.93 -5.32 5.92
C ALA A 25 8.05 -4.86 4.97
N GLY A 26 7.88 -3.71 4.31
CA GLY A 26 8.89 -3.06 3.49
C GLY A 26 10.18 -2.75 4.25
N LEU A 27 10.06 -2.13 5.43
CA LEU A 27 11.22 -1.84 6.29
C LEU A 27 11.92 -3.11 6.78
N ILE A 28 11.16 -4.15 7.12
CA ILE A 28 11.73 -5.45 7.48
C ILE A 28 12.48 -6.04 6.27
N SER A 29 11.89 -5.98 5.08
CA SER A 29 12.52 -6.49 3.85
C SER A 29 13.84 -5.78 3.52
N VAL A 30 13.97 -4.48 3.80
CA VAL A 30 15.26 -3.76 3.69
C VAL A 30 16.37 -4.48 4.49
N ALA A 31 16.07 -4.91 5.72
CA ALA A 31 17.06 -5.59 6.56
C ALA A 31 17.47 -6.96 5.97
N PHE A 32 16.52 -7.70 5.39
CA PHE A 32 16.81 -8.98 4.73
C PHE A 32 17.65 -8.80 3.46
N VAL A 33 17.36 -7.78 2.66
CA VAL A 33 18.14 -7.46 1.46
C VAL A 33 19.54 -6.96 1.82
N ALA A 34 19.65 -6.11 2.84
CA ALA A 34 20.93 -5.57 3.31
C ALA A 34 21.87 -6.64 3.90
N THR A 35 21.30 -7.69 4.52
CA THR A 35 22.07 -8.82 5.05
C THR A 35 22.44 -9.87 4.01
N GLY A 36 22.00 -9.70 2.74
CA GLY A 36 22.32 -10.61 1.65
C GLY A 36 21.66 -11.98 1.74
N ASN A 37 20.62 -12.13 2.58
CA ASN A 37 19.89 -13.39 2.74
C ASN A 37 18.95 -13.70 1.55
N VAL A 38 18.76 -12.75 0.65
CA VAL A 38 17.89 -12.84 -0.54
C VAL A 38 18.60 -12.27 -1.76
N ASP A 39 18.12 -12.66 -2.95
CA ASP A 39 18.58 -12.06 -4.20
C ASP A 39 18.44 -10.54 -4.15
N GLN A 40 19.52 -9.82 -4.48
CA GLN A 40 19.54 -8.37 -4.31
C GLN A 40 18.59 -7.65 -5.27
N GLN A 41 18.50 -8.11 -6.52
CA GLN A 41 17.70 -7.44 -7.53
C GLN A 41 16.21 -7.63 -7.26
N LEU A 42 15.79 -8.87 -6.98
CA LEU A 42 14.42 -9.20 -6.61
C LEU A 42 14.06 -8.59 -5.25
N GLY A 43 14.99 -8.63 -4.29
CA GLY A 43 14.80 -8.10 -2.94
C GLY A 43 14.52 -6.61 -2.94
N TRP A 44 15.31 -5.80 -3.66
CA TRP A 44 15.05 -4.37 -3.79
C TRP A 44 13.76 -4.08 -4.56
N ALA A 45 13.42 -4.86 -5.58
CA ALA A 45 12.17 -4.70 -6.32
C ALA A 45 10.94 -4.92 -5.42
N ILE A 46 10.94 -6.00 -4.61
CA ILE A 46 9.87 -6.30 -3.65
C ILE A 46 9.79 -5.21 -2.58
N THR A 47 10.94 -4.82 -2.03
CA THR A 47 11.03 -3.77 -1.00
C THR A 47 10.46 -2.45 -1.51
N GLY A 48 10.82 -2.06 -2.75
CA GLY A 48 10.23 -0.90 -3.42
C GLY A 48 8.72 -1.02 -3.57
N GLY A 49 8.22 -2.17 -4.06
CA GLY A 49 6.80 -2.43 -4.20
C GLY A 49 6.02 -2.32 -2.88
N LEU A 50 6.55 -2.87 -1.79
CA LEU A 50 5.95 -2.80 -0.46
C LEU A 50 5.89 -1.37 0.09
N ILE A 51 6.95 -0.59 -0.10
CA ILE A 51 7.02 0.79 0.39
C ILE A 51 6.11 1.70 -0.44
N PHE A 52 6.23 1.66 -1.77
CA PHE A 52 5.41 2.48 -2.66
C PHE A 52 3.94 2.08 -2.61
N GLY A 53 3.63 0.78 -2.62
CA GLY A 53 2.27 0.28 -2.49
C GLY A 53 1.65 0.61 -1.13
N GLY A 54 2.42 0.49 -0.05
CA GLY A 54 1.99 0.87 1.30
C GLY A 54 1.71 2.37 1.44
N ALA A 55 2.62 3.20 0.94
CA ALA A 55 2.45 4.66 0.91
C ALA A 55 1.23 5.08 0.07
N PHE A 56 1.02 4.44 -1.08
CA PHE A 56 -0.12 4.69 -1.95
C PHE A 56 -1.44 4.30 -1.28
N ALA A 57 -1.51 3.15 -0.60
CA ALA A 57 -2.69 2.74 0.15
C ALA A 57 -3.04 3.71 1.30
N ILE A 58 -2.03 4.27 1.97
CA ILE A 58 -2.23 5.30 3.00
C ILE A 58 -2.73 6.61 2.38
N PHE A 59 -2.20 7.01 1.22
CA PHE A 59 -2.67 8.17 0.47
C PHE A 59 -4.14 8.04 0.06
N GLU A 60 -4.50 6.90 -0.53
CA GLU A 60 -5.88 6.56 -0.89
C GLU A 60 -6.83 6.66 0.32
N ALA A 61 -6.41 6.08 1.45
CA ALA A 61 -7.16 6.19 2.69
C ALA A 61 -7.32 7.66 3.15
N ARG A 62 -6.25 8.46 3.14
CA ARG A 62 -6.28 9.87 3.55
C ARG A 62 -7.20 10.70 2.65
N ALA A 63 -7.09 10.53 1.34
CA ALA A 63 -7.90 11.22 0.34
C ALA A 63 -9.38 10.80 0.36
N GLY A 64 -9.72 9.68 1.00
CA GLY A 64 -11.08 9.13 0.95
C GLY A 64 -11.41 8.56 -0.44
N TRP A 65 -10.39 8.16 -1.20
CA TRP A 65 -10.51 7.78 -2.60
C TRP A 65 -9.81 6.45 -2.84
N CYS A 66 -10.37 5.64 -3.74
CA CYS A 66 -9.91 4.30 -4.06
C CYS A 66 -9.85 4.15 -5.59
N VAL A 67 -8.64 3.93 -6.13
CA VAL A 67 -8.43 3.74 -7.58
C VAL A 67 -9.19 2.53 -8.10
N VAL A 68 -9.26 1.45 -7.32
CA VAL A 68 -9.89 0.19 -7.72
C VAL A 68 -11.40 0.37 -7.92
N ARG A 69 -12.07 1.09 -7.01
CA ARG A 69 -13.49 1.43 -7.18
C ARG A 69 -13.68 2.46 -8.29
N ALA A 70 -12.75 3.39 -8.49
CA ALA A 70 -12.80 4.36 -9.60
C ALA A 70 -12.66 3.68 -10.97
N LEU A 71 -11.95 2.56 -11.05
CA LEU A 71 -11.86 1.68 -12.23
C LEU A 71 -13.12 0.80 -12.41
N GLY A 72 -14.12 0.89 -11.53
CA GLY A 72 -15.40 0.17 -11.63
C GLY A 72 -15.44 -1.19 -10.94
N PHE A 73 -14.39 -1.58 -10.20
CA PHE A 73 -14.41 -2.83 -9.45
C PHE A 73 -15.25 -2.70 -8.17
N LYS A 74 -16.20 -3.62 -8.00
CA LYS A 74 -16.98 -3.73 -6.76
C LYS A 74 -16.16 -4.42 -5.68
N THR A 75 -15.65 -3.64 -4.73
CA THR A 75 -15.06 -4.18 -3.50
C THR A 75 -16.12 -4.28 -2.41
N PRO A 76 -16.19 -5.39 -1.65
CA PRO A 76 -17.17 -5.53 -0.56
C PRO A 76 -16.86 -4.65 0.65
N LEU A 77 -15.64 -4.10 0.71
CA LEU A 77 -15.13 -3.13 1.69
C LEU A 77 -15.25 -1.71 1.14
#